data_AF-A0A1Q6EES2-F1
#
_entry.id   AF-A0A1Q6EES2-F1
#
_cell.length_a   1.000
_cell.length_b   1.000
_cell.length_c   1.000
_cell.angle_alpha   90.00
_cell.angle_beta   90.00
_cell.angle_gamma   90.00
#
_symmetry.space_group_name_H-M   'P 1'
#
loop_
_entity.id
_entity.type
_entity.pdbx_description
1 polymer ?
#
loop_
_entity_poly.entity_id
_entity_poly.type
_entity_poly.pdbx_seq_one_letter_code
_entity_poly.pdbx_strand_id
1 'polypeptide(L)'
;MLSTAFYRAVNKGLSSSSKHQQLTRLSVASVIAVLPWAVAGKLPFGIPVLLMGVVCVMWCITYPLIYHLTNRRSSSEYDNQMDIALGLYAFSFLSAVWLAFGALPLVAALLDSVVEAVMRVLILSQWVYYLLYGEGIGFSGMTIVQATNINEVIEFAKSYNPLGVAAVVLLVIVEAALPFVVNLVWCTYDFSLPLWAAIAEGVVAIVLLRLIFAGRKAPAKRCGLVALYRVILDYRRKNSQYTAEARRRLESLDVRPLVHDEPSPRTVIMVIGESANRDFMSAFTPMDRETTPWLSALKKSGSAILFPNAYSCAMVTVNSLERALTERNQYNGKEFFDSVSIIDIAHKLGYKVHWYSNQGHLGSFDTPVTLVADTADVARWTDQQLNKVPYDETLLGFLDEVDPTRNNFVVVHLKGSHFNFATRYPADRAVWTPAKGEDANVVSYLNSIHYTDEVLRRIYEYGVSRLNMDAMVYFSDHATIPDRTRTPGFMGFGMTRIPLFVWLSDRYRALHPGRDKALRDNAGRYFTNDLAYELMCGVFDISSDKFDERNSLASDRYKFTRDMLLTYDGTVRIADDNTDEWK
;
A
#
# COMPACT_ATOMS: atom_id res chain seq x y z
N MET A 1 16.65 -12.87 33.35
CA MET A 1 16.84 -14.25 32.83
C MET A 1 15.72 -14.68 31.88
N LEU A 2 14.44 -14.56 32.25
CA LEU A 2 13.30 -14.92 31.39
C LEU A 2 13.29 -14.15 30.05
N SER A 3 13.54 -12.83 30.06
CA SER A 3 13.64 -11.99 28.86
C SER A 3 14.69 -12.51 27.86
N THR A 4 15.87 -12.87 28.35
CA THR A 4 16.95 -13.44 27.52
C THR A 4 16.61 -14.84 27.02
N ALA A 5 15.99 -15.68 27.85
CA ALA A 5 15.56 -17.02 27.46
C ALA A 5 14.52 -16.95 26.34
N PHE A 6 13.52 -16.08 26.47
CA PHE A 6 12.51 -15.83 25.44
C PHE A 6 13.15 -15.31 24.14
N TYR A 7 14.01 -14.28 24.22
CA TYR A 7 14.68 -13.73 23.04
C TYR A 7 15.45 -14.81 22.26
N ARG A 8 16.16 -15.72 22.96
CA ARG A 8 16.87 -16.84 22.36
C ARG A 8 15.93 -17.89 21.76
N ALA A 9 14.76 -18.12 22.37
CA ALA A 9 13.78 -19.08 21.86
C ALA A 9 13.21 -18.64 20.50
N VAL A 10 13.02 -17.33 20.31
CA VAL A 10 12.47 -16.74 19.07
C VAL A 10 13.55 -16.30 18.07
N ASN A 11 14.85 -16.39 18.41
CA ASN A 11 15.98 -16.06 17.54
C ASN A 11 17.06 -17.18 17.61
N LYS A 12 16.90 -18.23 16.81
CA LYS A 12 17.74 -19.43 16.89
C LYS A 12 19.08 -19.30 16.17
N GLY A 13 19.18 -18.43 15.16
CA GLY A 13 20.38 -18.26 14.34
C GLY A 13 21.54 -17.52 15.02
N LEU A 14 21.28 -16.84 16.16
CA LEU A 14 22.21 -15.89 16.77
C LEU A 14 23.65 -16.42 16.94
N SER A 15 24.61 -15.63 16.44
CA SER A 15 26.03 -15.80 16.75
C SER A 15 26.33 -15.79 18.26
N SER A 16 27.44 -16.40 18.67
CA SER A 16 27.87 -16.43 20.08
C SER A 16 28.11 -15.03 20.65
N SER A 17 28.70 -14.12 19.87
CA SER A 17 28.88 -12.71 20.23
C SER A 17 27.54 -11.99 20.42
N SER A 18 26.59 -12.19 19.50
CA SER A 18 25.25 -11.61 19.62
C SER A 18 24.53 -12.13 20.87
N LYS A 19 24.64 -13.43 21.19
CA LYS A 19 24.05 -14.01 22.41
C LYS A 19 24.56 -13.38 23.70
N HIS A 20 25.85 -13.03 23.77
CA HIS A 20 26.43 -12.36 24.93
C HIS A 20 25.98 -10.90 25.01
N GLN A 21 26.02 -10.18 23.89
CA GLN A 21 25.59 -8.78 23.83
C GLN A 21 24.13 -8.61 24.29
N GLN A 22 23.23 -9.48 23.83
CA GLN A 22 21.82 -9.41 24.21
C GLN A 22 21.59 -9.87 25.66
N LEU A 23 22.38 -10.82 26.17
CA LEU A 23 22.34 -11.19 27.58
C LEU A 23 22.69 -9.98 28.47
N THR A 24 23.78 -9.28 28.18
CA THR A 24 24.19 -8.09 28.95
C THR A 24 23.12 -7.02 28.89
N ARG A 25 22.63 -6.69 27.70
CA ARG A 25 21.60 -5.66 27.48
C ARG A 25 20.32 -5.96 28.26
N LEU A 26 19.78 -7.17 28.12
CA LEU A 26 18.53 -7.55 28.77
C LEU A 26 18.70 -7.72 30.28
N SER A 27 19.90 -8.07 30.76
CA SER A 27 20.21 -8.09 32.19
C SER A 27 20.19 -6.68 32.78
N VAL A 28 20.85 -5.72 32.13
CA VAL A 28 20.81 -4.30 32.54
C VAL A 28 19.38 -3.77 32.52
N ALA A 29 18.62 -4.06 31.46
CA ALA A 29 17.22 -3.64 31.37
C ALA A 29 16.34 -4.27 32.47
N SER A 30 16.57 -5.53 32.84
CA SER A 30 15.86 -6.16 33.97
C SER A 30 16.20 -5.53 35.32
N VAL A 31 17.44 -5.09 35.53
CA VAL A 31 17.81 -4.32 36.75
C VAL A 31 17.10 -2.98 36.78
N ILE A 32 17.08 -2.26 35.64
CA ILE A 32 16.36 -0.98 35.52
C ILE A 32 14.85 -1.16 35.77
N ALA A 33 14.24 -2.25 35.29
CA ALA A 33 12.82 -2.53 35.47
C ALA A 33 12.37 -2.53 36.94
N VAL A 34 13.21 -3.02 37.86
CA VAL A 34 12.86 -3.14 39.29
C VAL A 34 13.46 -2.03 40.15
N LEU A 35 14.28 -1.13 39.57
CA LEU A 35 14.98 -0.07 40.28
C LEU A 35 14.04 0.86 41.07
N PRO A 36 12.91 1.36 40.54
CA PRO A 36 11.99 2.23 41.28
C PRO A 36 11.51 1.61 42.60
N TRP A 37 11.14 0.33 42.55
CA TRP A 37 10.67 -0.41 43.72
C TRP A 37 11.78 -0.63 44.75
N ALA A 38 13.00 -0.94 44.27
CA ALA A 38 14.16 -1.11 45.13
C ALA A 38 14.56 0.20 45.83
N VAL A 39 14.53 1.34 45.12
CA VAL A 39 14.82 2.68 45.66
C VAL A 39 13.75 3.11 46.65
N ALA A 40 12.48 2.85 46.34
CA ALA A 40 11.35 3.12 47.23
C ALA A 40 11.32 2.23 48.48
N GLY A 41 12.12 1.14 48.53
CA GLY A 41 12.07 0.16 49.61
C GLY A 41 10.73 -0.58 49.69
N LYS A 42 9.98 -0.65 48.57
CA LYS A 42 8.66 -1.26 48.48
C LYS A 42 8.71 -2.45 47.54
N LEU A 43 7.82 -3.42 47.75
CA LEU A 43 7.60 -4.50 46.81
C LEU A 43 6.58 -4.08 45.74
N PRO A 44 6.75 -4.50 44.47
CA PRO A 44 5.77 -4.28 43.42
C PRO A 44 4.55 -5.18 43.67
N PHE A 45 3.59 -4.71 44.46
CA PHE A 45 2.35 -5.43 44.76
C PHE A 45 1.12 -4.58 44.48
N GLY A 46 -0.03 -5.22 44.30
CA GLY A 46 -1.30 -4.55 44.02
C GLY A 46 -1.80 -4.75 42.60
N ILE A 47 -3.11 -4.60 42.41
CA ILE A 47 -3.77 -4.83 41.12
C ILE A 47 -3.26 -3.88 40.02
N PRO A 48 -3.07 -2.56 40.27
CA PRO A 48 -2.49 -1.65 39.27
C PRO A 48 -1.09 -2.10 38.82
N VAL A 49 -0.22 -2.47 39.76
CA VAL A 49 1.16 -2.90 39.46
C VAL A 49 1.17 -4.21 38.67
N LEU A 50 0.25 -5.14 38.98
CA LEU A 50 0.06 -6.35 38.18
C LEU A 50 -0.38 -6.01 36.75
N LEU A 51 -1.31 -5.07 36.58
CA LEU A 51 -1.79 -4.63 35.28
C LEU A 51 -0.66 -4.03 34.42
N MET A 52 0.16 -3.15 35.02
CA MET A 52 1.38 -2.60 34.41
C MET A 52 2.36 -3.71 33.99
N GLY A 53 2.58 -4.68 34.87
CA GLY A 53 3.44 -5.83 34.60
C GLY A 53 2.94 -6.64 33.41
N VAL A 54 1.64 -6.94 33.36
CA VAL A 54 1.02 -7.68 32.25
C VAL A 54 1.18 -6.96 30.92
N VAL A 55 0.83 -5.67 30.83
CA VAL A 55 0.93 -4.93 29.56
C VAL A 55 2.39 -4.80 29.09
N CYS A 56 3.33 -4.60 30.00
CA CYS A 56 4.76 -4.50 29.66
C CYS A 56 5.36 -5.83 29.23
N VAL A 57 4.96 -6.94 29.86
CA VAL A 57 5.34 -8.30 29.44
C VAL A 57 4.73 -8.63 28.08
N MET A 58 3.46 -8.30 27.87
CA MET A 58 2.81 -8.47 26.57
C MET A 58 3.52 -7.67 25.47
N TRP A 59 3.99 -6.45 25.76
CA TRP A 59 4.81 -5.67 24.84
C TRP A 59 6.12 -6.37 24.49
N CYS A 60 6.83 -6.93 25.48
CA CYS A 60 8.06 -7.69 25.26
C CYS A 60 7.86 -8.89 24.32
N ILE A 61 6.67 -9.50 24.33
CA ILE A 61 6.41 -10.76 23.64
C ILE A 61 5.79 -10.54 22.26
N THR A 62 4.84 -9.62 22.13
CA THR A 62 3.92 -9.52 20.97
C THR A 62 4.67 -9.40 19.64
N TYR A 63 5.44 -8.33 19.44
CA TYR A 63 6.13 -8.13 18.17
C TYR A 63 7.18 -9.22 17.90
N PRO A 64 8.08 -9.59 18.84
CA PRO A 64 9.07 -10.63 18.59
C PRO A 64 8.47 -12.00 18.26
N LEU A 65 7.38 -12.38 18.92
CA LEU A 65 6.71 -13.65 18.68
C LEU A 65 6.01 -13.65 17.32
N ILE A 66 5.21 -12.63 17.02
CA ILE A 66 4.52 -12.51 15.73
C ILE A 66 5.54 -12.53 14.59
N TYR A 67 6.60 -11.72 14.69
CA TYR A 67 7.64 -11.66 13.66
C TYR A 67 8.35 -13.01 13.45
N HIS A 68 8.62 -13.74 14.55
CA HIS A 68 9.16 -15.10 14.46
C HIS A 68 8.20 -16.06 13.78
N LEU A 69 6.91 -16.05 14.15
CA LEU A 69 5.91 -16.93 13.57
C LEU A 69 5.76 -16.71 12.06
N THR A 70 5.82 -15.44 11.62
CA THR A 70 5.80 -15.05 10.21
C THR A 70 7.04 -15.50 9.44
N ASN A 71 8.24 -15.29 9.98
CA ASN A 71 9.50 -15.40 9.21
C ASN A 71 10.34 -16.66 9.47
N ARG A 72 9.95 -17.52 10.41
CA ARG A 72 10.77 -18.70 10.83
C ARG A 72 11.14 -19.69 9.73
N ARG A 73 10.47 -19.63 8.57
CA ARG A 73 10.77 -20.47 7.40
C ARG A 73 11.82 -19.85 6.48
N SER A 74 11.93 -18.53 6.46
CA SER A 74 12.80 -17.76 5.54
C SER A 74 14.02 -17.15 6.23
N SER A 75 13.93 -16.86 7.53
CA SER A 75 15.05 -16.32 8.32
C SER A 75 15.13 -16.98 9.71
N SER A 76 16.34 -17.01 10.26
CA SER A 76 16.63 -17.57 11.59
C SER A 76 17.10 -16.53 12.61
N GLU A 77 17.33 -15.28 12.19
CA GLU A 77 17.78 -14.16 13.03
C GLU A 77 16.95 -12.88 12.79
N TYR A 78 16.57 -12.19 13.87
CA TYR A 78 15.77 -10.95 13.83
C TYR A 78 16.31 -9.86 14.77
N ASP A 79 16.24 -8.59 14.35
CA ASP A 79 16.60 -7.41 15.18
C ASP A 79 15.38 -6.89 15.95
N ASN A 80 14.84 -7.70 16.87
CA ASN A 80 13.66 -7.37 17.69
C ASN A 80 13.95 -7.26 19.21
N GLN A 81 15.23 -7.19 19.58
CA GLN A 81 15.68 -7.01 20.96
C GLN A 81 15.19 -5.74 21.65
N MET A 82 14.90 -4.69 20.87
CA MET A 82 14.51 -3.38 21.41
C MET A 82 13.08 -3.42 21.93
N ASP A 83 12.20 -4.25 21.37
CA ASP A 83 10.84 -4.47 21.89
C ASP A 83 10.85 -5.05 23.31
N ILE A 84 11.72 -6.03 23.56
CA ILE A 84 11.90 -6.61 24.90
C ILE A 84 12.49 -5.57 25.87
N ALA A 85 13.51 -4.83 25.44
CA ALA A 85 14.11 -3.79 26.28
C ALA A 85 13.10 -2.67 26.59
N LEU A 86 12.29 -2.26 25.61
CA LEU A 86 11.29 -1.22 25.78
C LEU A 86 10.21 -1.62 26.79
N GLY A 87 9.70 -2.86 26.75
CA GLY A 87 8.72 -3.30 27.74
C GLY A 87 9.28 -3.28 29.16
N LEU A 88 10.56 -3.63 29.34
CA LEU A 88 11.24 -3.53 30.64
C LEU A 88 11.42 -2.07 31.09
N TYR A 89 11.79 -1.17 30.19
CA TYR A 89 11.90 0.26 30.50
C TYR A 89 10.54 0.91 30.76
N ALA A 90 9.48 0.48 30.05
CA ALA A 90 8.12 0.95 30.26
C ALA A 90 7.62 0.56 31.65
N PHE A 91 7.88 -0.67 32.12
CA PHE A 91 7.52 -1.08 33.48
C PHE A 91 8.22 -0.22 34.54
N SER A 92 9.52 0.05 34.35
CA SER A 92 10.28 0.97 35.21
C SER A 92 9.67 2.37 35.22
N PHE A 93 9.32 2.89 34.04
CA PHE A 93 8.77 4.23 33.87
C PHE A 93 7.41 4.38 34.57
N LEU A 94 6.47 3.46 34.31
CA LEU A 94 5.16 3.43 34.96
C LEU A 94 5.30 3.29 36.48
N SER A 95 6.17 2.40 36.95
CA SER A 95 6.45 2.25 38.38
C SER A 95 6.98 3.53 39.03
N ALA A 96 7.90 4.23 38.37
CA ALA A 96 8.45 5.49 38.86
C ALA A 96 7.39 6.60 38.88
N VAL A 97 6.52 6.69 37.87
CA VAL A 97 5.39 7.63 37.83
C VAL A 97 4.41 7.33 38.97
N TRP A 98 4.01 6.06 39.15
CA TRP A 98 3.11 5.65 40.22
C TRP A 98 3.65 6.00 41.61
N LEU A 99 4.93 5.74 41.87
CA LEU A 99 5.60 6.02 43.14
C LEU A 99 5.81 7.53 43.36
N ALA A 100 6.21 8.27 42.33
CA ALA A 100 6.43 9.72 42.40
C ALA A 100 5.13 10.48 42.75
N PHE A 101 4.00 10.03 42.19
CA PHE A 101 2.68 10.60 42.45
C PHE A 101 1.90 9.82 43.54
N GLY A 102 2.56 9.02 44.38
CA GLY A 102 1.88 8.22 45.40
C GLY A 102 1.08 9.04 46.43
N ALA A 103 1.42 10.32 46.62
CA ALA A 103 0.63 11.25 47.44
C ALA A 103 -0.57 11.88 46.71
N LEU A 104 -0.63 11.73 45.38
CA LEU A 104 -1.69 12.20 44.48
C LEU A 104 -2.22 11.00 43.65
N PRO A 105 -2.84 10.00 44.30
CA PRO A 105 -3.15 8.70 43.68
C PRO A 105 -4.03 8.80 42.43
N LEU A 106 -4.93 9.78 42.36
CA LEU A 106 -5.74 10.03 41.17
C LEU A 106 -4.89 10.45 39.97
N VAL A 107 -3.85 11.26 40.19
CA VAL A 107 -2.94 11.71 39.13
C VAL A 107 -2.09 10.54 38.63
N ALA A 108 -1.53 9.76 39.55
CA ALA A 108 -0.80 8.53 39.23
C ALA A 108 -1.63 7.58 38.36
N ALA A 109 -2.86 7.31 38.80
CA ALA A 109 -3.78 6.42 38.12
C ALA A 109 -4.13 6.90 36.71
N LEU A 110 -4.39 8.20 36.51
CA LEU A 110 -4.72 8.73 35.19
C LEU A 110 -3.54 8.71 34.22
N LEU A 111 -2.33 9.09 34.67
CA LEU A 111 -1.13 9.11 33.83
C LEU A 111 -0.78 7.71 33.33
N ASP A 112 -0.73 6.73 34.24
CA ASP A 112 -0.39 5.36 33.85
C ASP A 112 -1.49 4.75 32.98
N SER A 113 -2.77 5.02 33.27
CA SER A 113 -3.87 4.49 32.46
C SER A 113 -3.82 4.91 31.00
N VAL A 114 -3.41 6.16 30.72
CA VAL A 114 -3.25 6.64 29.33
C VAL A 114 -2.17 5.85 28.60
N VAL A 115 -1.00 5.64 29.25
CA VAL A 115 0.12 4.92 28.64
C VAL A 115 -0.24 3.44 28.45
N GLU A 116 -0.85 2.81 29.46
CA GLU A 116 -1.30 1.43 29.39
C GLU A 116 -2.35 1.22 28.29
N ALA A 117 -3.34 2.13 28.17
CA ALA A 117 -4.38 2.06 27.14
C ALA A 117 -3.78 2.09 25.73
N VAL A 118 -2.84 3.02 25.48
CA VAL A 118 -2.14 3.10 24.18
C VAL A 118 -1.37 1.82 23.89
N MET A 119 -0.61 1.31 24.86
CA MET A 119 0.15 0.07 24.69
C MET A 119 -0.77 -1.13 24.40
N ARG A 120 -1.89 -1.26 25.13
CA ARG A 120 -2.88 -2.32 24.94
C ARG A 120 -3.51 -2.29 23.55
N VAL A 121 -3.93 -1.11 23.07
CA VAL A 121 -4.49 -0.97 21.72
C VAL A 121 -3.48 -1.36 20.65
N LEU A 122 -2.21 -0.96 20.78
CA LEU A 122 -1.14 -1.33 19.84
C LEU A 122 -0.78 -2.82 19.89
N ILE A 123 -0.86 -3.46 21.06
CA ILE A 123 -0.67 -4.90 21.21
C ILE A 123 -1.84 -5.64 20.55
N LEU A 124 -3.07 -5.23 20.86
CA LEU A 124 -4.29 -5.81 20.32
C LEU A 124 -4.32 -5.70 18.79
N SER A 125 -3.96 -4.55 18.23
CA SER A 125 -3.96 -4.35 16.77
C SER A 125 -3.01 -5.31 16.05
N GLN A 126 -1.84 -5.60 16.63
CA GLN A 126 -0.89 -6.56 16.07
C GLN A 126 -1.42 -7.99 16.11
N TRP A 127 -2.05 -8.40 17.21
CA TRP A 127 -2.66 -9.72 17.33
C TRP A 127 -3.86 -9.89 16.41
N VAL A 128 -4.75 -8.90 16.34
CA VAL A 128 -5.89 -8.90 15.41
C VAL A 128 -5.37 -9.02 13.97
N TYR A 129 -4.37 -8.22 13.59
CA TYR A 129 -3.77 -8.30 12.26
C TYR A 129 -3.18 -9.70 11.97
N TYR A 130 -2.40 -10.26 12.90
CA TYR A 130 -1.81 -11.59 12.73
C TYR A 130 -2.86 -12.70 12.64
N LEU A 131 -3.93 -12.64 13.44
CA LEU A 131 -5.01 -13.61 13.41
C LEU A 131 -5.84 -13.53 12.11
N LEU A 132 -5.96 -12.34 11.52
CA LEU A 132 -6.65 -12.15 10.25
C LEU A 132 -5.81 -12.62 9.05
N TYR A 133 -4.50 -12.37 9.06
CA TYR A 133 -3.67 -12.52 7.85
C TYR A 133 -2.58 -13.61 7.94
N GLY A 134 -2.32 -14.17 9.12
CA GLY A 134 -1.27 -15.18 9.32
C GLY A 134 0.16 -14.61 9.28
N GLU A 135 0.32 -13.29 9.15
CA GLU A 135 1.59 -12.60 9.10
C GLU A 135 1.59 -11.33 9.96
N GLY A 136 2.76 -10.90 10.40
CA GLY A 136 2.94 -9.62 11.09
C GLY A 136 2.80 -8.43 10.14
N ILE A 137 2.56 -7.25 10.68
CA ILE A 137 2.46 -6.01 9.89
C ILE A 137 3.81 -5.75 9.21
N GLY A 138 3.84 -5.91 7.88
CA GLY A 138 4.98 -5.62 7.02
C GLY A 138 4.90 -4.24 6.36
N PHE A 139 5.81 -3.99 5.41
CA PHE A 139 5.85 -2.71 4.67
C PHE A 139 4.52 -2.41 3.98
N SER A 140 3.98 -3.33 3.19
CA SER A 140 2.71 -3.15 2.48
C SER A 140 1.54 -2.90 3.43
N GLY A 141 1.43 -3.67 4.51
CA GLY A 141 0.39 -3.49 5.53
C GLY A 141 0.46 -2.12 6.22
N MET A 142 1.65 -1.66 6.59
CA MET A 142 1.81 -0.34 7.21
C MET A 142 1.61 0.81 6.19
N THR A 143 1.98 0.63 4.92
CA THR A 143 1.67 1.60 3.85
C THR A 143 0.17 1.76 3.69
N ILE A 144 -0.60 0.67 3.69
CA ILE A 144 -2.08 0.72 3.68
C ILE A 144 -2.58 1.52 4.88
N VAL A 145 -2.17 1.16 6.11
CA VAL A 145 -2.60 1.87 7.33
C VAL A 145 -2.33 3.36 7.26
N GLN A 146 -1.18 3.78 6.72
CA GLN A 146 -0.84 5.18 6.59
C GLN A 146 -1.51 5.87 5.39
N ALA A 147 -1.92 5.16 4.34
CA ALA A 147 -2.50 5.72 3.12
C ALA A 147 -4.04 5.74 3.15
N THR A 148 -4.63 4.92 4.02
CA THR A 148 -6.07 4.78 4.16
C THR A 148 -6.74 6.03 4.71
N ASN A 149 -7.93 6.31 4.19
CA ASN A 149 -8.81 7.41 4.61
C ASN A 149 -10.10 6.89 5.28
N ILE A 150 -10.94 7.79 5.80
CA ILE A 150 -12.17 7.44 6.52
C ILE A 150 -13.14 6.62 5.65
N ASN A 151 -13.29 6.96 4.36
CA ASN A 151 -14.18 6.22 3.46
C ASN A 151 -13.68 4.78 3.25
N GLU A 152 -12.37 4.58 3.09
CA GLU A 152 -11.77 3.24 3.01
C GLU A 152 -11.94 2.44 4.32
N VAL A 153 -11.81 3.07 5.49
CA VAL A 153 -12.07 2.39 6.78
C VAL A 153 -13.52 1.92 6.87
N ILE A 154 -14.48 2.78 6.46
CA ILE A 154 -15.91 2.44 6.45
C ILE A 154 -16.19 1.33 5.43
N GLU A 155 -15.64 1.43 4.23
CA GLU A 155 -15.75 0.42 3.18
C GLU A 155 -15.15 -0.92 3.65
N PHE A 156 -13.98 -0.91 4.28
CA PHE A 156 -13.35 -2.10 4.84
C PHE A 156 -14.18 -2.72 5.95
N ALA A 157 -14.73 -1.92 6.88
CA ALA A 157 -15.61 -2.43 7.92
C ALA A 157 -16.87 -3.09 7.32
N LYS A 158 -17.44 -2.52 6.26
CA LYS A 158 -18.61 -3.07 5.55
C LYS A 158 -18.32 -4.39 4.83
N SER A 159 -17.06 -4.72 4.55
CA SER A 159 -16.71 -5.99 3.91
C SER A 159 -16.71 -7.19 4.87
N TYR A 160 -16.88 -6.95 6.18
CA TYR A 160 -16.93 -8.00 7.20
C TYR A 160 -18.33 -8.13 7.81
N ASN A 161 -18.57 -9.24 8.51
CA ASN A 161 -19.78 -9.44 9.29
C ASN A 161 -19.95 -8.30 10.33
N PRO A 162 -21.10 -7.59 10.35
CA PRO A 162 -21.33 -6.49 11.29
C PRO A 162 -21.15 -6.85 12.77
N LEU A 163 -21.51 -8.08 13.17
CA LEU A 163 -21.31 -8.57 14.54
C LEU A 163 -19.83 -8.77 14.85
N GLY A 164 -19.05 -9.26 13.88
CA GLY A 164 -17.60 -9.39 14.01
C GLY A 164 -16.92 -8.05 14.17
N VAL A 165 -17.30 -7.07 13.33
CA VAL A 165 -16.82 -5.68 13.44
C VAL A 165 -17.20 -5.08 14.79
N ALA A 166 -18.45 -5.22 15.22
CA ALA A 166 -18.91 -4.73 16.51
C ALA A 166 -18.15 -5.37 17.69
N ALA A 167 -17.85 -6.67 17.61
CA ALA A 167 -17.05 -7.36 18.62
C ALA A 167 -15.61 -6.83 18.70
N VAL A 168 -14.96 -6.58 17.56
CA VAL A 168 -13.60 -6.00 17.53
C VAL A 168 -13.61 -4.56 18.06
N VAL A 169 -14.59 -3.74 17.67
CA VAL A 169 -14.74 -2.36 18.17
C VAL A 169 -14.97 -2.38 19.69
N LEU A 170 -15.85 -3.26 20.18
CA LEU A 170 -16.08 -3.43 21.61
C LEU A 170 -14.80 -3.87 22.34
N LEU A 171 -14.04 -4.80 21.77
CA LEU A 171 -12.78 -5.26 22.36
C LEU A 171 -11.75 -4.13 22.46
N VAL A 172 -11.63 -3.28 21.43
CA VAL A 172 -10.77 -2.09 21.46
C VAL A 172 -11.21 -1.12 22.55
N ILE A 173 -12.52 -0.86 22.68
CA ILE A 173 -13.08 0.01 23.73
C ILE A 173 -12.78 -0.58 25.12
N VAL A 174 -12.98 -1.87 25.31
CA VAL A 174 -12.73 -2.55 26.58
C VAL A 174 -11.25 -2.50 26.95
N GLU A 175 -10.33 -2.82 26.03
CA GLU A 175 -8.89 -2.76 26.30
C GLU A 175 -8.40 -1.33 26.57
N ALA A 176 -9.00 -0.33 25.92
CA ALA A 176 -8.69 1.08 26.18
C ALA A 176 -9.24 1.57 27.52
N ALA A 177 -10.43 1.10 27.95
CA ALA A 177 -11.09 1.52 29.18
C ALA A 177 -10.60 0.75 30.42
N LEU A 178 -10.17 -0.50 30.26
CA LEU A 178 -9.74 -1.39 31.35
C LEU A 178 -8.72 -0.74 32.30
N PRO A 179 -7.62 -0.13 31.84
CA PRO A 179 -6.65 0.47 32.75
C PRO A 179 -7.23 1.64 33.54
N PHE A 180 -8.13 2.45 32.95
CA PHE A 180 -8.82 3.50 33.69
C PHE A 180 -9.69 2.92 34.80
N VAL A 181 -10.49 1.89 34.50
CA VAL A 181 -11.36 1.26 35.51
C VAL A 181 -10.53 0.67 36.64
N VAL A 182 -9.49 -0.09 36.31
CA VAL A 182 -8.65 -0.76 37.32
C VAL A 182 -7.86 0.27 38.13
N ASN A 183 -7.10 1.12 37.47
CA ASN A 183 -6.21 2.03 38.19
C ASN A 183 -7.00 3.03 39.04
N LEU A 184 -8.18 3.49 38.61
CA LEU A 184 -9.02 4.41 39.40
C LEU A 184 -9.69 3.70 40.59
N VAL A 185 -10.17 2.47 40.44
CA VAL A 185 -10.79 1.71 41.55
C VAL A 185 -9.77 1.38 42.63
N TRP A 186 -8.54 1.03 42.24
CA TRP A 186 -7.48 0.61 43.15
C TRP A 186 -6.41 1.68 43.38
N CYS A 187 -6.66 2.95 43.04
CA CYS A 187 -5.70 4.04 43.29
C CYS A 187 -5.48 4.34 44.78
N THR A 188 -6.40 3.88 45.64
CA THR A 188 -6.37 4.14 47.10
C THR A 188 -5.31 3.33 47.86
N TYR A 189 -4.58 2.43 47.20
CA TYR A 189 -3.43 1.79 47.82
C TYR A 189 -2.35 2.83 48.14
N ASP A 190 -2.01 2.95 49.43
CA ASP A 190 -1.03 3.93 49.88
C ASP A 190 0.40 3.53 49.47
N PHE A 191 0.85 4.11 48.37
CA PHE A 191 2.23 4.05 47.93
C PHE A 191 3.00 5.35 48.23
N SER A 192 2.47 6.24 49.08
CA SER A 192 3.13 7.48 49.42
C SER A 192 4.56 7.27 49.90
N LEU A 193 5.44 8.16 49.43
CA LEU A 193 6.85 8.19 49.76
C LEU A 193 7.15 9.52 50.45
N PRO A 194 8.22 9.60 51.28
CA PRO A 194 8.70 10.89 51.73
C PRO A 194 9.07 11.75 50.50
N LEU A 195 8.88 13.07 50.60
CA LEU A 195 9.00 14.00 49.47
C LEU A 195 10.31 13.82 48.67
N TRP A 196 11.44 13.62 49.35
CA TRP A 196 12.73 13.42 48.69
C TRP A 196 12.77 12.16 47.80
N ALA A 197 12.11 11.08 48.22
CA ALA A 197 12.05 9.83 47.48
C ALA A 197 11.07 9.95 46.31
N ALA A 198 9.93 10.62 46.50
CA ALA A 198 9.02 10.97 45.41
C ALA A 198 9.69 11.83 44.33
N ILE A 199 10.52 12.81 44.74
CA ILE A 199 11.32 13.62 43.81
C ILE A 199 12.35 12.75 43.08
N ALA A 200 13.03 11.85 43.79
CA ALA A 200 13.99 10.93 43.17
C ALA A 200 13.33 10.04 42.11
N GLU A 201 12.14 9.50 42.38
CA GLU A 201 11.36 8.73 41.40
C GLU A 201 10.91 9.59 40.21
N GLY A 202 10.52 10.84 40.45
CA GLY A 202 10.24 11.80 39.37
C GLY A 202 11.44 12.03 38.46
N VAL A 203 12.65 12.13 39.03
CA VAL A 203 13.90 12.22 38.25
C VAL A 203 14.17 10.94 37.48
N VAL A 204 13.96 9.76 38.08
CA VAL A 204 14.06 8.46 37.41
C VAL A 204 13.10 8.39 36.22
N ALA A 205 11.84 8.79 36.39
CA ALA A 205 10.85 8.83 35.31
C ALA A 205 11.29 9.74 34.15
N ILE A 206 11.84 10.93 34.44
CA ILE A 206 12.37 11.85 33.41
C ILE A 206 13.59 11.25 32.69
N VAL A 207 14.51 10.62 33.43
CA VAL A 207 15.68 9.95 32.85
C VAL A 207 15.26 8.80 31.95
N LEU A 208 14.28 8.00 32.37
CA LEU A 208 13.70 6.92 31.57
C LEU A 208 13.00 7.43 30.33
N LEU A 209 12.20 8.50 30.45
CA LEU A 209 11.55 9.14 29.31
C LEU A 209 12.59 9.59 28.26
N ARG A 210 13.69 10.20 28.73
CA ARG A 210 14.81 10.59 27.86
C ARG A 210 15.51 9.37 27.27
N LEU A 211 15.76 8.32 28.05
CA LEU A 211 16.38 7.08 27.57
C LEU A 211 15.53 6.39 26.49
N ILE A 212 14.21 6.34 26.69
CA ILE A 212 13.26 5.66 25.81
C ILE A 212 13.09 6.41 24.48
N PHE A 213 12.97 7.74 24.52
CA PHE A 213 12.55 8.54 23.35
C PHE A 213 13.64 9.46 22.76
N ALA A 214 14.62 9.90 23.54
CA ALA A 214 15.58 10.91 23.10
C ALA A 214 16.80 10.32 22.36
N GLY A 215 17.28 11.07 21.36
CA GLY A 215 18.45 10.70 20.56
C GLY A 215 18.12 9.84 19.33
N ARG A 216 19.14 9.58 18.50
CA ARG A 216 19.01 8.80 17.24
C ARG A 216 18.89 7.30 17.48
N LYS A 217 19.49 6.79 18.56
CA LYS A 217 19.52 5.35 18.92
C LYS A 217 18.51 4.97 20.02
N ALA A 218 17.51 5.81 20.25
CA ALA A 218 16.50 5.59 21.29
C ALA A 218 15.78 4.24 21.09
N PRO A 219 15.53 3.44 22.15
CA PRO A 219 14.85 2.15 22.05
C PRO A 219 13.48 2.25 21.38
N ALA A 220 12.64 3.22 21.74
CA ALA A 220 11.29 3.35 21.16
C ALA A 220 11.33 3.52 19.63
N LYS A 221 12.35 4.21 19.11
CA LYS A 221 12.56 4.45 17.68
C LYS A 221 13.01 3.22 16.90
N ARG A 222 13.37 2.14 17.61
CA ARG A 222 13.94 0.89 17.07
C ARG A 222 13.10 -0.34 17.43
N CYS A 223 11.99 -0.17 18.13
CA CYS A 223 10.99 -1.22 18.29
C CYS A 223 10.30 -1.49 16.97
N GLY A 224 9.94 -2.75 16.71
CA GLY A 224 9.50 -3.21 15.40
C GLY A 224 8.45 -2.34 14.71
N LEU A 225 7.30 -2.15 15.35
CA LEU A 225 6.19 -1.39 14.80
C LEU A 225 6.55 0.10 14.56
N VAL A 226 7.28 0.71 15.50
CA VAL A 226 7.68 2.12 15.42
C VAL A 226 8.77 2.33 14.37
N ALA A 227 9.73 1.41 14.29
CA ALA A 227 10.78 1.43 13.27
C ALA A 227 10.16 1.33 11.87
N LEU A 228 9.20 0.41 11.68
CA LEU A 228 8.45 0.27 10.44
C LEU A 228 7.67 1.55 10.09
N TYR A 229 6.92 2.10 11.06
CA TYR A 229 6.19 3.35 10.87
C TYR A 229 7.11 4.51 10.45
N ARG A 230 8.30 4.60 11.06
CA ARG A 230 9.31 5.62 10.72
C ARG A 230 9.92 5.43 9.34
N VAL A 231 10.17 4.19 8.90
CA VAL A 231 10.66 3.91 7.55
C VAL A 231 9.69 4.45 6.51
N ILE A 232 8.38 4.27 6.72
CA ILE A 232 7.37 4.73 5.77
C ILE A 232 7.16 6.25 5.86
N LEU A 233 7.30 6.84 7.05
CA LEU A 233 7.33 8.30 7.18
C LEU A 233 8.52 8.92 6.43
N ASP A 234 9.71 8.34 6.57
CA ASP A 234 10.91 8.83 5.88
C ASP A 234 10.80 8.61 4.36
N TYR A 235 10.17 7.51 3.92
CA TYR A 235 9.81 7.28 2.52
C TYR A 235 8.91 8.39 1.97
N ARG A 236 7.81 8.72 2.69
CA ARG A 236 6.88 9.79 2.30
C ARG A 236 7.54 11.15 2.25
N ARG A 237 8.39 11.49 3.22
CA ARG A 237 9.13 12.76 3.26
C ARG A 237 10.09 12.92 2.08
N LYS A 238 10.69 11.83 1.61
CA LYS A 238 11.51 11.86 0.40
C LYS A 238 10.63 12.06 -0.82
N ASN A 239 9.51 11.34 -0.90
CA ASN A 239 8.60 11.43 -2.03
C ASN A 239 7.92 12.80 -2.13
N SER A 240 7.63 13.50 -1.03
CA SER A 240 7.06 14.84 -1.08
C SER A 240 7.97 15.87 -1.77
N GLN A 241 9.26 15.55 -1.99
CA GLN A 241 10.17 16.36 -2.80
C GLN A 241 9.97 16.17 -4.31
N TYR A 242 9.17 15.20 -4.73
CA TYR A 242 8.97 14.85 -6.14
C TYR A 242 8.48 16.04 -6.98
N THR A 243 7.49 16.78 -6.50
CA THR A 243 6.95 17.95 -7.21
C THR A 243 7.94 19.12 -7.19
N ALA A 244 8.65 19.33 -6.09
CA ALA A 244 9.68 20.37 -5.95
C ALA A 244 10.85 20.17 -6.93
N GLU A 245 11.24 18.92 -7.20
CA GLU A 245 12.32 18.58 -8.13
C GLU A 245 11.85 18.42 -9.60
N ALA A 246 10.55 18.56 -9.89
CA ALA A 246 10.00 18.35 -11.24
C ALA A 246 10.67 19.23 -12.30
N ARG A 247 10.87 20.52 -11.99
CA ARG A 247 11.55 21.45 -12.90
C ARG A 247 12.96 21.00 -13.24
N ARG A 248 13.71 20.53 -12.23
CA ARG A 248 15.09 20.05 -12.41
C ARG A 248 15.13 18.78 -13.26
N ARG A 249 14.22 17.82 -13.01
CA ARG A 249 14.07 16.61 -13.85
C ARG A 249 13.82 17.01 -15.29
N LEU A 250 12.84 17.89 -15.54
CA LEU A 250 12.53 18.41 -16.87
C LEU A 250 13.72 19.12 -17.50
N GLU A 251 14.43 20.02 -16.82
CA GLU A 251 15.59 20.71 -17.41
C GLU A 251 16.69 19.74 -17.87
N SER A 252 16.92 18.64 -17.16
CA SER A 252 17.94 17.63 -17.49
C SER A 252 17.51 16.57 -18.52
N LEU A 253 16.21 16.42 -18.76
CA LEU A 253 15.64 15.35 -19.58
C LEU A 253 15.76 15.64 -21.09
N ASP A 254 16.40 14.73 -21.84
CA ASP A 254 16.47 14.76 -23.32
C ASP A 254 15.44 13.78 -23.89
N VAL A 255 14.54 14.29 -24.72
CA VAL A 255 13.50 13.51 -25.40
C VAL A 255 13.37 14.03 -26.81
N ARG A 256 13.40 13.13 -27.79
CA ARG A 256 13.24 13.46 -29.21
C ARG A 256 12.26 12.49 -29.88
N PRO A 257 11.22 12.98 -30.57
CA PRO A 257 10.37 12.12 -31.38
C PRO A 257 11.19 11.53 -32.53
N LEU A 258 10.96 10.25 -32.84
CA LEU A 258 11.61 9.55 -33.95
C LEU A 258 10.91 9.80 -35.28
N VAL A 259 9.63 10.15 -35.25
CA VAL A 259 8.91 10.67 -36.41
C VAL A 259 8.89 12.19 -36.33
N HIS A 260 9.61 12.84 -37.25
CA HIS A 260 9.62 14.29 -37.36
C HIS A 260 8.34 14.77 -38.09
N ASP A 261 7.80 15.91 -37.65
CA ASP A 261 6.66 16.60 -38.27
C ASP A 261 5.33 15.83 -38.31
N GLU A 262 5.06 15.05 -37.27
CA GLU A 262 3.76 14.38 -37.12
C GLU A 262 2.57 15.38 -37.11
N PRO A 263 1.47 15.09 -37.84
CA PRO A 263 0.29 15.94 -37.87
C PRO A 263 -0.30 16.21 -36.48
N SER A 264 -0.51 17.50 -36.19
CA SER A 264 -1.27 17.99 -35.04
C SER A 264 -2.66 18.44 -35.52
N PRO A 265 -3.73 18.32 -34.71
CA PRO A 265 -3.80 17.80 -33.34
C PRO A 265 -3.83 16.27 -33.23
N ARG A 266 -3.41 15.77 -32.06
CA ARG A 266 -3.42 14.34 -31.70
C ARG A 266 -3.59 14.12 -30.20
N THR A 267 -4.30 13.06 -29.84
CA THR A 267 -4.48 12.69 -28.44
C THR A 267 -4.01 11.27 -28.17
N VAL A 268 -3.26 11.09 -27.08
CA VAL A 268 -2.97 9.77 -26.50
C VAL A 268 -3.71 9.66 -25.18
N ILE A 269 -4.48 8.59 -24.99
CA ILE A 269 -5.20 8.32 -23.75
C ILE A 269 -4.57 7.12 -23.04
N MET A 270 -4.18 7.29 -21.78
CA MET A 270 -3.79 6.20 -20.91
C MET A 270 -4.85 6.02 -19.83
N VAL A 271 -5.48 4.86 -19.78
CA VAL A 271 -6.47 4.52 -18.76
C VAL A 271 -5.87 3.56 -17.76
N ILE A 272 -5.82 3.99 -16.50
CA ILE A 272 -5.35 3.19 -15.37
C ILE A 272 -6.59 2.57 -14.72
N GLY A 273 -6.73 1.26 -14.87
CA GLY A 273 -7.74 0.46 -14.18
C GLY A 273 -7.37 0.19 -12.72
N GLU A 274 -8.34 -0.27 -11.96
CA GLU A 274 -8.21 -0.58 -10.55
C GLU A 274 -8.69 -2.00 -10.27
N SER A 275 -7.84 -2.82 -9.64
CA SER A 275 -8.17 -4.17 -9.15
C SER A 275 -8.73 -5.16 -10.20
N ALA A 276 -8.68 -4.85 -11.51
CA ALA A 276 -9.22 -5.72 -12.55
C ALA A 276 -8.30 -6.93 -12.83
N ASN A 277 -8.92 -8.11 -12.95
CA ASN A 277 -8.26 -9.38 -13.19
C ASN A 277 -8.65 -9.92 -14.56
N ARG A 278 -7.66 -10.19 -15.42
CA ARG A 278 -7.89 -10.69 -16.79
C ARG A 278 -8.55 -12.07 -16.81
N ASP A 279 -8.41 -12.85 -15.74
CA ASP A 279 -9.01 -14.18 -15.63
C ASP A 279 -10.55 -14.12 -15.58
N PHE A 280 -11.12 -12.95 -15.27
CA PHE A 280 -12.56 -12.68 -15.23
C PHE A 280 -13.05 -11.79 -16.39
N MET A 281 -12.21 -11.57 -17.40
CA MET A 281 -12.53 -10.77 -18.59
C MET A 281 -12.67 -11.69 -19.80
N SER A 282 -13.88 -11.78 -20.37
CA SER A 282 -14.21 -12.63 -21.52
C SER A 282 -13.33 -12.38 -22.76
N ALA A 283 -12.80 -11.16 -22.91
CA ALA A 283 -11.86 -10.83 -23.98
C ALA A 283 -10.49 -11.50 -23.82
N PHE A 284 -10.08 -11.85 -22.60
CA PHE A 284 -8.82 -12.53 -22.28
C PHE A 284 -9.00 -14.03 -22.01
N THR A 285 -10.09 -14.40 -21.34
CA THR A 285 -10.33 -15.74 -20.82
C THR A 285 -11.70 -16.25 -21.27
N PRO A 286 -11.79 -17.41 -21.93
CA PRO A 286 -13.08 -18.01 -22.27
C PRO A 286 -13.92 -18.26 -21.01
N MET A 287 -15.17 -17.79 -21.02
CA MET A 287 -16.09 -17.94 -19.89
C MET A 287 -17.55 -17.80 -20.35
N ASP A 288 -18.49 -18.31 -19.55
CA ASP A 288 -19.92 -18.34 -19.91
C ASP A 288 -20.57 -16.95 -19.94
N ARG A 289 -20.10 -16.03 -19.10
CA ARG A 289 -20.61 -14.65 -19.03
C ARG A 289 -19.73 -13.72 -19.87
N GLU A 290 -20.30 -13.05 -20.86
CA GLU A 290 -19.60 -12.00 -21.62
C GLU A 290 -19.41 -10.76 -20.73
N THR A 291 -18.29 -10.68 -20.01
CA THR A 291 -17.95 -9.58 -19.10
C THR A 291 -17.34 -8.37 -19.77
N THR A 292 -16.88 -8.49 -21.01
CA THR A 292 -16.19 -7.41 -21.72
C THR A 292 -16.62 -7.33 -23.20
N PRO A 293 -17.93 -7.17 -23.47
CA PRO A 293 -18.47 -7.25 -24.84
C PRO A 293 -17.81 -6.26 -25.82
N TRP A 294 -17.48 -5.04 -25.40
CA TRP A 294 -16.83 -4.06 -26.25
C TRP A 294 -15.39 -4.47 -26.57
N LEU A 295 -14.59 -4.83 -25.56
CA LEU A 295 -13.21 -5.26 -25.79
C LEU A 295 -13.15 -6.57 -26.61
N SER A 296 -14.08 -7.50 -26.37
CA SER A 296 -14.26 -8.71 -27.18
C SER A 296 -14.52 -8.38 -28.66
N ALA A 297 -15.34 -7.36 -28.95
CA ALA A 297 -15.59 -6.91 -30.32
C ALA A 297 -14.34 -6.26 -30.96
N LEU A 298 -13.58 -5.46 -30.21
CA LEU A 298 -12.31 -4.88 -30.69
C LEU A 298 -11.26 -5.96 -30.98
N LYS A 299 -11.16 -7.00 -30.13
CA LYS A 299 -10.29 -8.15 -30.36
C LYS A 299 -10.68 -8.88 -31.65
N LYS A 300 -11.98 -9.19 -31.83
CA LYS A 300 -12.48 -9.90 -33.02
C LYS A 300 -12.24 -9.13 -34.32
N SER A 301 -12.32 -7.80 -34.29
CA SER A 301 -12.04 -6.95 -35.46
C SER A 301 -10.54 -6.71 -35.72
N GLY A 302 -9.65 -7.13 -34.81
CA GLY A 302 -8.21 -6.84 -34.90
C GLY A 302 -7.83 -5.39 -34.61
N SER A 303 -8.77 -4.60 -34.09
CA SER A 303 -8.61 -3.16 -33.83
C SER A 303 -7.82 -2.86 -32.55
N ALA A 304 -7.79 -3.80 -31.60
CA ALA A 304 -7.01 -3.71 -30.37
C ALA A 304 -6.06 -4.90 -30.22
N ILE A 305 -4.89 -4.65 -29.63
CA ILE A 305 -3.85 -5.63 -29.31
C ILE A 305 -3.97 -5.94 -27.83
N LEU A 306 -4.28 -7.20 -27.49
CA LEU A 306 -4.40 -7.67 -26.11
C LEU A 306 -3.13 -8.40 -25.70
N PHE A 307 -2.72 -8.20 -24.44
CA PHE A 307 -1.52 -8.79 -23.87
C PHE A 307 -1.92 -9.77 -22.74
N PRO A 308 -2.20 -11.05 -23.05
CA PRO A 308 -2.74 -12.01 -22.08
C PRO A 308 -1.74 -12.43 -20.99
N ASN A 309 -0.47 -12.04 -21.09
CA ASN A 309 0.59 -12.41 -20.14
C ASN A 309 1.11 -11.20 -19.33
N ALA A 310 0.23 -10.22 -19.05
CA ALA A 310 0.54 -9.01 -18.29
C ALA A 310 0.28 -9.14 -16.78
N TYR A 311 1.27 -8.85 -15.95
CA TYR A 311 1.19 -8.93 -14.50
C TYR A 311 1.36 -7.55 -13.87
N SER A 312 0.85 -7.34 -12.66
CA SER A 312 1.24 -6.18 -11.86
C SER A 312 2.55 -6.48 -11.13
N CYS A 313 3.37 -5.45 -10.93
CA CYS A 313 4.61 -5.56 -10.14
C CYS A 313 4.34 -5.62 -8.62
N ALA A 314 3.17 -5.17 -8.17
CA ALA A 314 2.71 -5.22 -6.79
C ALA A 314 1.20 -5.49 -6.73
N MET A 315 0.67 -5.80 -5.53
CA MET A 315 -0.75 -6.10 -5.31
C MET A 315 -1.52 -4.92 -4.66
N VAL A 316 -0.89 -3.74 -4.61
CA VAL A 316 -1.44 -2.53 -4.00
C VAL A 316 -1.14 -1.36 -4.91
N THR A 317 -2.14 -0.51 -5.15
CA THR A 317 -2.12 0.63 -6.08
C THR A 317 -0.87 1.48 -5.97
N VAL A 318 -0.53 1.95 -4.76
CA VAL A 318 0.61 2.86 -4.55
C VAL A 318 1.93 2.23 -5.00
N ASN A 319 2.23 1.01 -4.53
CA ASN A 319 3.44 0.27 -4.88
C ASN A 319 3.50 -0.05 -6.38
N SER A 320 2.35 -0.27 -7.02
CA SER A 320 2.29 -0.58 -8.43
C SER A 320 2.53 0.66 -9.29
N LEU A 321 1.75 1.71 -9.05
CA LEU A 321 1.74 2.91 -9.87
C LEU A 321 2.95 3.82 -9.65
N GLU A 322 3.61 3.79 -8.49
CA GLU A 322 4.90 4.49 -8.31
C GLU A 322 5.97 3.97 -9.28
N ARG A 323 5.85 2.73 -9.75
CA ARG A 323 6.73 2.12 -10.75
C ARG A 323 6.15 2.30 -12.15
N ALA A 324 4.89 1.94 -12.36
CA ALA A 324 4.24 1.99 -13.68
C ALA A 324 4.25 3.38 -14.34
N LEU A 325 4.21 4.46 -13.54
CA LEU A 325 4.14 5.83 -14.02
C LEU A 325 5.51 6.50 -14.23
N THR A 326 6.61 5.84 -13.84
CA THR A 326 7.96 6.42 -13.88
C THR A 326 8.97 5.45 -14.48
N GLU A 327 10.16 5.93 -14.79
CA GLU A 327 11.26 5.07 -15.26
C GLU A 327 11.78 4.09 -14.20
N ARG A 328 11.24 4.11 -12.97
CA ARG A 328 11.58 3.16 -11.91
C ARG A 328 10.89 1.83 -12.17
N ASN A 329 11.66 0.75 -12.16
CA ASN A 329 11.11 -0.60 -12.23
C ASN A 329 11.83 -1.54 -11.26
N GLN A 330 11.39 -2.80 -11.19
CA GLN A 330 11.96 -3.80 -10.27
C GLN A 330 13.42 -4.17 -10.58
N TYR A 331 13.97 -3.73 -11.71
CA TYR A 331 15.23 -4.22 -12.27
C TYR A 331 16.36 -3.17 -12.30
N ASN A 332 16.08 -1.91 -11.96
CA ASN A 332 17.03 -0.81 -12.12
C ASN A 332 17.47 -0.10 -10.84
N GLY A 333 16.89 -0.45 -9.69
CA GLY A 333 17.29 0.10 -8.39
C GLY A 333 17.06 1.61 -8.22
N LYS A 334 16.22 2.22 -9.07
CA LYS A 334 15.89 3.64 -8.96
C LYS A 334 14.93 3.91 -7.81
N GLU A 335 15.02 5.12 -7.27
CA GLU A 335 14.11 5.66 -6.27
C GLU A 335 13.02 6.49 -6.95
N PHE A 336 11.79 6.46 -6.40
CA PHE A 336 10.65 7.16 -7.01
C PHE A 336 10.89 8.67 -7.13
N PHE A 337 11.37 9.30 -6.06
CA PHE A 337 11.46 10.77 -5.98
C PHE A 337 12.37 11.42 -7.05
N ASP A 338 13.33 10.67 -7.60
CA ASP A 338 14.29 11.12 -8.63
C ASP A 338 13.96 10.57 -10.03
N SER A 339 12.90 9.76 -10.16
CA SER A 339 12.55 9.10 -11.42
C SER A 339 11.69 10.00 -12.31
N VAL A 340 12.04 10.07 -13.59
CA VAL A 340 11.25 10.73 -14.64
C VAL A 340 9.92 10.01 -14.81
N SER A 341 8.81 10.76 -14.83
CA SER A 341 7.46 10.22 -15.09
C SER A 341 7.08 10.24 -16.56
N ILE A 342 6.03 9.51 -16.90
CA ILE A 342 5.42 9.60 -18.23
C ILE A 342 4.84 10.99 -18.52
N ILE A 343 4.46 11.75 -17.48
CA ILE A 343 4.03 13.15 -17.60
C ILE A 343 5.20 14.04 -17.99
N ASP A 344 6.38 13.83 -17.39
CA ASP A 344 7.60 14.57 -17.74
C ASP A 344 7.98 14.34 -19.22
N ILE A 345 7.86 13.10 -19.71
CA ILE A 345 8.05 12.74 -21.13
C ILE A 345 7.03 13.47 -22.01
N ALA A 346 5.74 13.44 -21.67
CA ALA A 346 4.68 14.09 -22.44
C ALA A 346 4.88 15.61 -22.52
N HIS A 347 5.27 16.27 -21.42
CA HIS A 347 5.58 17.70 -21.42
C HIS A 347 6.76 18.02 -22.35
N LYS A 348 7.81 17.20 -22.35
CA LYS A 348 8.96 17.40 -23.25
C LYS A 348 8.61 17.26 -24.73
N LEU A 349 7.63 16.43 -25.04
CA LEU A 349 7.06 16.30 -26.37
C LEU A 349 6.04 17.40 -26.72
N GLY A 350 5.77 18.33 -25.79
CA GLY A 350 4.87 19.46 -26.01
C GLY A 350 3.38 19.13 -25.90
N TYR A 351 3.01 17.99 -25.31
CA TYR A 351 1.60 17.67 -25.02
C TYR A 351 1.08 18.55 -23.88
N LYS A 352 -0.20 18.94 -23.99
CA LYS A 352 -0.99 19.37 -22.82
C LYS A 352 -1.40 18.12 -22.04
N VAL A 353 -1.07 18.06 -20.76
CA VAL A 353 -1.29 16.85 -19.94
C VAL A 353 -2.50 17.01 -19.03
N HIS A 354 -3.46 16.10 -19.15
CA HIS A 354 -4.67 16.05 -18.33
C HIS A 354 -4.66 14.81 -17.45
N TRP A 355 -4.99 14.94 -16.17
CA TRP A 355 -5.15 13.84 -15.22
C TRP A 355 -6.54 13.87 -14.59
N TYR A 356 -7.34 12.85 -14.86
CA TYR A 356 -8.71 12.73 -14.37
C TYR A 356 -8.85 11.48 -13.52
N SER A 357 -9.26 11.60 -12.26
CA SER A 357 -9.24 10.49 -11.30
C SER A 357 -10.54 10.34 -10.53
N ASN A 358 -11.08 9.11 -10.50
CA ASN A 358 -12.18 8.74 -9.60
C ASN A 358 -11.68 8.07 -8.30
N GLN A 359 -10.36 7.82 -8.23
CA GLN A 359 -9.67 7.56 -6.97
C GLN A 359 -9.46 8.90 -6.25
N GLY A 360 -10.01 9.06 -5.05
CA GLY A 360 -10.09 10.36 -4.37
C GLY A 360 -8.73 11.00 -4.06
N HIS A 361 -8.68 12.34 -4.12
CA HIS A 361 -7.56 13.16 -3.62
C HIS A 361 -7.70 13.44 -2.11
N LEU A 362 -8.24 12.49 -1.35
CA LEU A 362 -8.70 12.74 0.02
C LEU A 362 -7.53 12.88 1.00
N GLY A 363 -6.99 14.10 1.06
CA GLY A 363 -6.47 14.74 2.27
C GLY A 363 -5.16 14.18 2.83
N SER A 364 -4.11 15.01 2.76
CA SER A 364 -2.86 14.95 3.56
C SER A 364 -1.83 13.87 3.21
N PHE A 365 -2.04 13.05 2.18
CA PHE A 365 -1.05 12.04 1.80
C PHE A 365 -0.50 12.30 0.39
N ASP A 366 0.75 12.75 0.35
CA ASP A 366 1.63 12.79 -0.81
C ASP A 366 1.93 11.36 -1.31
N THR A 367 0.92 10.68 -1.86
CA THR A 367 1.13 9.38 -2.48
C THR A 367 1.91 9.58 -3.79
N PRO A 368 2.77 8.64 -4.19
CA PRO A 368 3.41 8.67 -5.50
C PRO A 368 2.46 8.97 -6.67
N VAL A 369 1.24 8.45 -6.63
CA VAL A 369 0.23 8.66 -7.68
C VAL A 369 -0.23 10.11 -7.72
N THR A 370 -0.58 10.69 -6.57
CA THR A 370 -1.00 12.10 -6.49
C THR A 370 0.16 13.03 -6.81
N LEU A 371 1.38 12.71 -6.37
CA LEU A 371 2.58 13.49 -6.68
C LEU A 371 2.89 13.53 -8.18
N VAL A 372 2.68 12.43 -8.91
CA VAL A 372 2.78 12.44 -10.38
C VAL A 372 1.63 13.25 -10.97
N ALA A 373 0.37 12.98 -10.57
CA ALA A 373 -0.81 13.67 -11.06
C ALA A 373 -0.73 15.21 -10.89
N ASP A 374 -0.20 15.69 -9.76
CA ASP A 374 -0.04 17.12 -9.45
C ASP A 374 0.98 17.83 -10.34
N THR A 375 1.78 17.08 -11.11
CA THR A 375 2.65 17.67 -12.14
C THR A 375 1.93 17.91 -13.47
N ALA A 376 0.73 17.33 -13.69
CA ALA A 376 -0.05 17.56 -14.90
C ALA A 376 -0.49 19.03 -15.03
N ASP A 377 -0.76 19.46 -16.27
CA ASP A 377 -1.30 20.79 -16.50
C ASP A 377 -2.72 21.00 -15.93
N VAL A 378 -3.54 19.96 -16.02
CA VAL A 378 -4.93 19.95 -15.52
C VAL A 378 -5.14 18.66 -14.75
N ALA A 379 -5.40 18.77 -13.44
CA ALA A 379 -5.77 17.64 -12.61
C ALA A 379 -7.20 17.83 -12.05
N ARG A 380 -8.03 16.80 -12.16
CA ARG A 380 -9.42 16.76 -11.63
C ARG A 380 -9.69 15.46 -10.91
N TRP A 381 -10.47 15.58 -9.86
CA TRP A 381 -10.97 14.45 -9.08
C TRP A 381 -12.49 14.51 -9.01
N THR A 382 -13.10 13.34 -9.02
CA THR A 382 -14.54 13.22 -8.76
C THR A 382 -14.85 13.60 -7.32
N ASP A 383 -16.08 14.07 -7.10
CA ASP A 383 -16.53 14.46 -5.77
C ASP A 383 -16.79 13.22 -4.88
N GLN A 384 -16.07 13.13 -3.77
CA GLN A 384 -16.08 11.98 -2.83
C GLN A 384 -16.88 12.31 -1.55
N GLN A 385 -18.00 13.02 -1.68
CA GLN A 385 -18.89 13.31 -0.54
C GLN A 385 -19.28 12.04 0.22
N LEU A 386 -19.38 12.15 1.56
CA LEU A 386 -19.90 11.08 2.41
C LEU A 386 -21.28 10.62 1.89
N ASN A 387 -21.43 9.31 1.69
CA ASN A 387 -22.63 8.62 1.19
C ASN A 387 -22.96 8.77 -0.31
N LYS A 388 -22.12 9.43 -1.11
CA LYS A 388 -22.24 9.41 -2.57
C LYS A 388 -21.11 8.56 -3.15
N VAL A 389 -21.45 7.57 -3.95
CA VAL A 389 -20.46 6.75 -4.66
C VAL A 389 -20.30 7.33 -6.06
N PRO A 390 -19.20 8.04 -6.36
CA PRO A 390 -18.95 8.48 -7.72
C PRO A 390 -18.60 7.26 -8.57
N TYR A 391 -19.45 6.93 -9.55
CA TYR A 391 -19.16 5.91 -10.55
C TYR A 391 -18.17 6.43 -11.58
N ASP A 392 -17.39 5.54 -12.21
CA ASP A 392 -16.34 5.94 -13.16
C ASP A 392 -16.87 6.69 -14.39
N GLU A 393 -18.16 6.53 -14.75
CA GLU A 393 -18.76 7.32 -15.83
C GLU A 393 -18.74 8.83 -15.58
N THR A 394 -18.60 9.27 -14.32
CA THR A 394 -18.46 10.69 -13.97
C THR A 394 -17.20 11.32 -14.57
N LEU A 395 -16.16 10.52 -14.84
CA LEU A 395 -14.92 10.98 -15.47
C LEU A 395 -15.11 11.45 -16.92
N LEU A 396 -16.16 10.96 -17.59
CA LEU A 396 -16.46 11.35 -18.97
C LEU A 396 -16.75 12.85 -19.09
N GLY A 397 -17.31 13.47 -18.04
CA GLY A 397 -17.55 14.91 -18.02
C GLY A 397 -16.27 15.76 -18.02
N PHE A 398 -15.15 15.22 -17.52
CA PHE A 398 -13.87 15.93 -17.56
C PHE A 398 -13.21 15.89 -18.95
N LEU A 399 -13.60 14.94 -19.81
CA LEU A 399 -13.07 14.88 -21.18
C LEU A 399 -13.49 16.10 -22.02
N ASP A 400 -14.60 16.78 -21.65
CA ASP A 400 -15.05 18.02 -22.30
C ASP A 400 -14.09 19.21 -22.06
N GLU A 401 -13.19 19.14 -21.08
CA GLU A 401 -12.15 20.16 -20.85
C GLU A 401 -10.93 20.00 -21.79
N VAL A 402 -10.83 18.88 -22.52
CA VAL A 402 -9.68 18.61 -23.41
C VAL A 402 -9.85 19.34 -24.74
N ASP A 403 -8.95 20.27 -25.03
CA ASP A 403 -8.97 21.05 -26.27
C ASP A 403 -8.53 20.19 -27.47
N PRO A 404 -9.45 19.85 -28.40
CA PRO A 404 -9.14 18.96 -29.51
C PRO A 404 -8.24 19.59 -30.58
N THR A 405 -7.92 20.89 -30.47
CA THR A 405 -7.02 21.61 -31.39
C THR A 405 -5.56 21.53 -30.98
N ARG A 406 -5.25 20.84 -29.88
CA ARG A 406 -3.89 20.67 -29.34
C ARG A 406 -3.45 19.21 -29.36
N ASN A 407 -2.15 19.01 -29.12
CA ASN A 407 -1.65 17.69 -28.75
C ASN A 407 -1.97 17.45 -27.26
N ASN A 408 -2.71 16.38 -26.96
CA ASN A 408 -3.10 16.07 -25.58
C ASN A 408 -2.60 14.69 -25.14
N PHE A 409 -2.12 14.62 -23.91
CA PHE A 409 -1.95 13.35 -23.20
C PHE A 409 -2.94 13.32 -22.04
N VAL A 410 -3.86 12.36 -22.07
CA VAL A 410 -4.95 12.27 -21.08
C VAL A 410 -4.79 10.99 -20.28
N VAL A 411 -4.60 11.13 -18.97
CA VAL A 411 -4.61 10.03 -18.02
C VAL A 411 -5.98 9.96 -17.36
N VAL A 412 -6.64 8.81 -17.45
CA VAL A 412 -7.92 8.53 -16.80
C VAL A 412 -7.72 7.42 -15.78
N HIS A 413 -7.88 7.73 -14.49
CA HIS A 413 -7.66 6.79 -13.39
C HIS A 413 -8.99 6.37 -12.76
N LEU A 414 -9.35 5.11 -13.01
CA LEU A 414 -10.63 4.52 -12.64
C LEU A 414 -10.62 4.06 -11.17
N LYS A 415 -11.81 3.99 -10.56
CA LYS A 415 -12.05 3.23 -9.33
C LYS A 415 -12.34 1.75 -9.64
N GLY A 416 -12.68 1.43 -10.90
CA GLY A 416 -12.66 0.12 -11.51
C GLY A 416 -13.37 -0.95 -10.68
N SER A 417 -12.69 -2.07 -10.46
CA SER A 417 -13.18 -3.21 -9.70
C SER A 417 -12.65 -3.22 -8.26
N HIS A 418 -12.43 -2.04 -7.65
CA HIS A 418 -12.03 -1.95 -6.25
C HIS A 418 -13.04 -2.65 -5.32
N PHE A 419 -12.54 -3.22 -4.21
CA PHE A 419 -13.31 -4.03 -3.26
C PHE A 419 -14.62 -3.37 -2.80
N ASN A 420 -15.61 -4.17 -2.40
CA ASN A 420 -17.04 -3.81 -2.37
C ASN A 420 -17.62 -3.61 -3.77
N PHE A 421 -17.46 -4.63 -4.62
CA PHE A 421 -17.72 -4.56 -6.07
C PHE A 421 -19.13 -4.08 -6.42
N ALA A 422 -20.15 -4.39 -5.59
CA ALA A 422 -21.53 -3.95 -5.78
C ALA A 422 -21.70 -2.42 -5.77
N THR A 423 -20.70 -1.68 -5.29
CA THR A 423 -20.66 -0.21 -5.28
C THR A 423 -19.81 0.37 -6.42
N ARG A 424 -19.39 -0.45 -7.39
CA ARG A 424 -18.61 -0.01 -8.57
C ARG A 424 -19.48 0.29 -9.79
N TYR A 425 -20.74 -0.07 -9.74
CA TYR A 425 -21.71 0.13 -10.82
C TYR A 425 -23.07 0.55 -10.23
N PRO A 426 -23.85 1.37 -10.94
CA PRO A 426 -25.24 1.65 -10.58
C PRO A 426 -26.08 0.37 -10.51
N ALA A 427 -27.03 0.30 -9.59
CA ALA A 427 -27.85 -0.89 -9.40
C ALA A 427 -28.66 -1.30 -10.66
N ASP A 428 -29.07 -0.31 -11.48
CA ASP A 428 -29.75 -0.50 -12.76
C ASP A 428 -28.81 -0.92 -13.90
N ARG A 429 -27.49 -0.92 -13.67
CA ARG A 429 -26.47 -1.42 -14.60
C ARG A 429 -25.96 -2.82 -14.26
N ALA A 430 -26.53 -3.46 -13.23
CA ALA A 430 -26.25 -4.86 -12.94
C ALA A 430 -26.80 -5.76 -14.07
N VAL A 431 -25.92 -6.51 -14.75
CA VAL A 431 -26.31 -7.46 -15.81
C VAL A 431 -26.68 -8.81 -15.22
N TRP A 432 -25.96 -9.24 -14.18
CA TRP A 432 -26.17 -10.51 -13.51
C TRP A 432 -26.62 -10.32 -12.07
N THR A 433 -27.53 -11.19 -11.63
CA THR A 433 -27.90 -11.36 -10.22
C THR A 433 -27.40 -12.72 -9.73
N PRO A 434 -26.98 -12.84 -8.46
CA PRO A 434 -26.48 -14.09 -7.92
C PRO A 434 -27.57 -15.18 -7.93
N ALA A 435 -27.29 -16.32 -8.55
CA ALA A 435 -28.15 -17.48 -8.46
C ALA A 435 -28.09 -18.10 -7.05
N LYS A 436 -29.05 -18.98 -6.71
CA LYS A 436 -29.04 -19.67 -5.41
C LYS A 436 -27.77 -20.51 -5.27
N GLY A 437 -26.96 -20.20 -4.26
CA GLY A 437 -25.70 -20.89 -3.97
C GLY A 437 -24.49 -20.33 -4.73
N GLU A 438 -24.67 -19.31 -5.57
CA GLU A 438 -23.58 -18.57 -6.20
C GLU A 438 -23.04 -17.51 -5.24
N ASP A 439 -21.73 -17.29 -5.26
CA ASP A 439 -21.11 -16.22 -4.48
C ASP A 439 -21.50 -14.85 -5.05
N ALA A 440 -22.29 -14.09 -4.27
CA ALA A 440 -22.76 -12.78 -4.65
C ALA A 440 -21.62 -11.78 -4.90
N ASN A 441 -20.48 -11.92 -4.21
CA ASN A 441 -19.33 -11.05 -4.40
C ASN A 441 -18.66 -11.30 -5.76
N VAL A 442 -18.58 -12.56 -6.19
CA VAL A 442 -18.09 -12.92 -7.53
C VAL A 442 -19.00 -12.35 -8.61
N VAL A 443 -20.33 -12.45 -8.45
CA VAL A 443 -21.27 -11.86 -9.42
C VAL A 443 -21.14 -10.34 -9.47
N SER A 444 -21.03 -9.68 -8.31
CA SER A 444 -20.79 -8.24 -8.26
C SER A 444 -19.45 -7.85 -8.90
N TYR A 445 -18.41 -8.67 -8.75
CA TYR A 445 -17.15 -8.44 -9.42
C TYR A 445 -17.29 -8.49 -10.95
N LEU A 446 -17.96 -9.51 -11.49
CA LEU A 446 -18.23 -9.63 -12.93
C LEU A 446 -19.02 -8.43 -13.46
N ASN A 447 -20.04 -7.97 -12.73
CA ASN A 447 -20.78 -6.75 -13.07
C ASN A 447 -19.88 -5.51 -13.07
N SER A 448 -18.94 -5.39 -12.13
CA SER A 448 -17.99 -4.27 -12.09
C SER A 448 -17.03 -4.26 -13.29
N ILE A 449 -16.59 -5.44 -13.75
CA ILE A 449 -15.78 -5.60 -14.96
C ILE A 449 -16.60 -5.18 -16.19
N HIS A 450 -17.86 -5.62 -16.28
CA HIS A 450 -18.75 -5.25 -17.38
C HIS A 450 -19.05 -3.75 -17.43
N TYR A 451 -19.28 -3.13 -16.27
CA TYR A 451 -19.45 -1.69 -16.18
C TYR A 451 -18.16 -0.93 -16.57
N THR A 452 -16.99 -1.43 -16.16
CA THR A 452 -15.70 -0.89 -16.58
C THR A 452 -15.52 -0.97 -18.10
N ASP A 453 -15.89 -2.09 -18.75
CA ASP A 453 -15.88 -2.24 -20.21
C ASP A 453 -16.79 -1.20 -20.90
N GLU A 454 -17.98 -0.93 -20.33
CA GLU A 454 -18.86 0.13 -20.84
C GLU A 454 -18.23 1.53 -20.72
N VAL A 455 -17.59 1.84 -19.59
CA VAL A 455 -16.91 3.12 -19.39
C VAL A 455 -15.73 3.26 -20.36
N LEU A 456 -14.92 2.21 -20.53
CA LEU A 456 -13.82 2.18 -21.50
C LEU A 456 -14.32 2.41 -22.93
N ARG A 457 -15.44 1.78 -23.32
CA ARG A 457 -16.09 2.05 -24.61
C ARG A 457 -16.45 3.52 -24.78
N ARG A 458 -17.02 4.16 -23.75
CA ARG A 458 -17.42 5.58 -23.83
C ARG A 458 -16.21 6.51 -23.90
N ILE A 459 -15.12 6.22 -23.18
CA ILE A 459 -13.85 6.94 -23.30
C ILE A 459 -13.30 6.81 -24.72
N TYR A 460 -13.28 5.58 -25.24
CA TYR A 460 -12.85 5.28 -26.60
C TYR A 460 -13.66 6.05 -27.66
N GLU A 461 -14.98 5.95 -27.62
CA GLU A 461 -15.87 6.62 -28.57
C GLU A 461 -15.71 8.14 -28.52
N TYR A 462 -15.57 8.71 -27.32
CA TYR A 462 -15.30 10.13 -27.15
C TYR A 462 -13.94 10.52 -27.76
N GLY A 463 -12.89 9.77 -27.43
CA GLY A 463 -11.53 10.01 -27.92
C GLY A 463 -11.44 9.97 -29.44
N VAL A 464 -12.02 8.94 -30.07
CA VAL A 464 -12.04 8.79 -31.53
C VAL A 464 -12.87 9.91 -32.19
N SER A 465 -14.06 10.22 -31.67
CA SER A 465 -14.99 11.14 -32.32
C SER A 465 -14.66 12.62 -32.11
N ARG A 466 -13.99 12.97 -31.00
CA ARG A 466 -13.79 14.38 -30.62
C ARG A 466 -12.35 14.81 -30.41
N LEU A 467 -11.44 13.89 -30.06
CA LEU A 467 -10.10 14.26 -29.59
C LEU A 467 -8.97 13.92 -30.56
N ASN A 468 -9.27 13.47 -31.78
CA ASN A 468 -8.23 13.01 -32.73
C ASN A 468 -7.32 11.97 -32.07
N MET A 469 -7.93 10.99 -31.38
CA MET A 469 -7.19 10.01 -30.60
C MET A 469 -6.39 9.06 -31.50
N ASP A 470 -5.09 9.00 -31.27
CA ASP A 470 -4.16 8.13 -31.99
C ASP A 470 -3.91 6.81 -31.28
N ALA A 471 -3.90 6.83 -29.94
CA ALA A 471 -3.70 5.63 -29.15
C ALA A 471 -4.51 5.68 -27.85
N MET A 472 -4.97 4.50 -27.45
CA MET A 472 -5.53 4.26 -26.12
C MET A 472 -4.81 3.05 -25.50
N VAL A 473 -4.20 3.24 -24.34
CA VAL A 473 -3.54 2.17 -23.57
C VAL A 473 -4.31 1.98 -22.28
N TYR A 474 -4.72 0.74 -21.98
CA TYR A 474 -5.37 0.39 -20.72
C TYR A 474 -4.60 -0.70 -20.01
N PHE A 475 -4.33 -0.52 -18.72
CA PHE A 475 -3.85 -1.56 -17.83
C PHE A 475 -4.43 -1.40 -16.43
N SER A 476 -4.62 -2.49 -15.70
CA SER A 476 -4.95 -2.42 -14.28
C SER A 476 -3.70 -2.21 -13.43
N ASP A 477 -3.84 -1.45 -12.34
CA ASP A 477 -2.79 -1.25 -11.35
C ASP A 477 -2.39 -2.57 -10.66
N HIS A 478 -3.35 -3.38 -10.27
CA HIS A 478 -3.22 -4.74 -9.80
C HIS A 478 -4.52 -5.51 -10.08
N ALA A 479 -4.54 -6.79 -9.71
CA ALA A 479 -5.73 -7.62 -9.82
C ALA A 479 -6.28 -7.94 -8.43
N THR A 480 -7.47 -8.54 -8.39
CA THR A 480 -8.04 -9.14 -7.18
C THR A 480 -8.67 -10.48 -7.51
N ILE A 481 -8.84 -11.31 -6.48
CA ILE A 481 -9.59 -12.55 -6.57
C ILE A 481 -10.90 -12.34 -5.78
N PRO A 482 -12.08 -12.36 -6.43
CA PRO A 482 -13.32 -11.89 -5.83
C PRO A 482 -13.94 -12.84 -4.79
N ASP A 483 -13.57 -14.12 -4.77
CA ASP A 483 -14.03 -15.10 -3.78
C ASP A 483 -13.18 -15.10 -2.49
N ARG A 484 -12.21 -14.19 -2.38
CA ARG A 484 -11.30 -14.06 -1.23
C ARG A 484 -11.43 -12.71 -0.55
N THR A 485 -11.25 -12.71 0.77
CA THR A 485 -11.13 -11.48 1.56
C THR A 485 -9.81 -10.78 1.22
N ARG A 486 -9.82 -9.44 1.18
CA ARG A 486 -8.62 -8.63 0.94
C ARG A 486 -7.55 -8.93 2.00
N THR A 487 -6.35 -9.25 1.55
CA THR A 487 -5.19 -9.50 2.43
C THR A 487 -4.00 -8.64 2.00
N PRO A 488 -3.08 -8.30 2.91
CA PRO A 488 -1.85 -7.57 2.61
C PRO A 488 -0.72 -8.48 2.09
N GLY A 489 -0.87 -9.80 2.23
CA GLY A 489 0.11 -10.81 1.83
C GLY A 489 -0.14 -11.39 0.43
N PHE A 490 0.86 -12.09 -0.13
CA PHE A 490 0.74 -12.75 -1.43
C PHE A 490 -0.14 -14.00 -1.36
N MET A 491 -1.30 -13.94 -2.01
CA MET A 491 -2.31 -15.01 -2.02
C MET A 491 -2.35 -15.80 -3.34
N GLY A 492 -1.31 -15.67 -4.16
CA GLY A 492 -1.20 -16.33 -5.45
C GLY A 492 -1.33 -15.36 -6.63
N PHE A 493 -1.01 -15.87 -7.82
CA PHE A 493 -0.85 -15.05 -9.02
C PHE A 493 -2.15 -14.39 -9.51
N GLY A 494 -3.32 -14.90 -9.14
CA GLY A 494 -4.60 -14.25 -9.43
C GLY A 494 -4.71 -12.82 -8.90
N MET A 495 -3.95 -12.44 -7.86
CA MET A 495 -3.87 -11.05 -7.36
C MET A 495 -3.00 -10.13 -8.24
N THR A 496 -2.33 -10.68 -9.25
CA THR A 496 -1.36 -9.96 -10.08
C THR A 496 -1.62 -10.10 -11.57
N ARG A 497 -2.50 -11.01 -12.03
CA ARG A 497 -2.83 -11.18 -13.45
C ARG A 497 -3.78 -10.09 -13.93
N ILE A 498 -3.22 -9.02 -14.47
CA ILE A 498 -3.96 -7.83 -14.90
C ILE A 498 -4.31 -7.88 -16.40
N PRO A 499 -5.38 -7.21 -16.82
CA PRO A 499 -5.60 -6.89 -18.22
C PRO A 499 -4.62 -5.81 -18.70
N LEU A 500 -4.18 -5.94 -19.95
CA LEU A 500 -3.47 -4.92 -20.70
C LEU A 500 -3.93 -4.98 -22.16
N PHE A 501 -4.33 -3.83 -22.72
CA PHE A 501 -4.54 -3.71 -24.16
C PHE A 501 -4.07 -2.35 -24.70
N VAL A 502 -3.76 -2.34 -25.98
CA VAL A 502 -3.43 -1.14 -26.75
C VAL A 502 -4.35 -1.08 -27.97
N TRP A 503 -5.06 0.03 -28.13
CA TRP A 503 -5.74 0.39 -29.36
C TRP A 503 -4.98 1.49 -30.08
N LEU A 504 -4.88 1.40 -31.41
CA LEU A 504 -4.18 2.36 -32.27
C LEU A 504 -5.08 2.76 -33.42
N SER A 505 -5.12 4.06 -33.74
CA SER A 505 -5.82 4.60 -34.91
C SER A 505 -5.14 4.20 -36.22
N ASP A 506 -5.86 4.24 -37.34
CA ASP A 506 -5.25 3.99 -38.65
C ASP A 506 -4.18 5.05 -38.98
N ARG A 507 -4.39 6.29 -38.53
CA ARG A 507 -3.39 7.37 -38.64
C ARG A 507 -2.11 7.01 -37.89
N TYR A 508 -2.21 6.55 -36.65
CA TYR A 508 -1.07 6.13 -35.86
C TYR A 508 -0.31 4.98 -36.54
N ARG A 509 -1.01 3.94 -37.00
CA ARG A 509 -0.36 2.78 -37.65
C ARG A 509 0.39 3.17 -38.93
N ALA A 510 -0.13 4.14 -39.68
CA ALA A 510 0.54 4.65 -40.88
C ALA A 510 1.81 5.44 -40.55
N LEU A 511 1.82 6.20 -39.45
CA LEU A 511 2.96 7.01 -39.01
C LEU A 511 4.01 6.19 -38.25
N HIS A 512 3.60 5.17 -37.50
CA HIS A 512 4.45 4.36 -36.62
C HIS A 512 4.38 2.85 -36.94
N PRO A 513 4.61 2.42 -38.19
CA PRO A 513 4.42 1.01 -38.58
C PRO A 513 5.34 0.06 -37.81
N GLY A 514 6.54 0.52 -37.41
CA GLY A 514 7.47 -0.26 -36.59
C GLY A 514 6.92 -0.55 -35.18
N ARG A 515 6.27 0.45 -34.56
CA ARG A 515 5.67 0.30 -33.22
C ARG A 515 4.43 -0.58 -33.24
N ASP A 516 3.54 -0.40 -34.22
CA ASP A 516 2.37 -1.29 -34.41
C ASP A 516 2.82 -2.75 -34.63
N LYS A 517 3.79 -2.98 -35.51
CA LYS A 517 4.35 -4.32 -35.74
C LYS A 517 4.95 -4.91 -34.45
N ALA A 518 5.77 -4.16 -33.73
CA ALA A 518 6.39 -4.64 -32.50
C ALA A 518 5.36 -5.00 -31.43
N LEU A 519 4.33 -4.18 -31.24
CA LEU A 519 3.24 -4.47 -30.30
C LEU A 519 2.51 -5.77 -30.66
N ARG A 520 2.23 -6.00 -31.95
CA ARG A 520 1.58 -7.23 -32.43
C ARG A 520 2.47 -8.46 -32.23
N ASP A 521 3.75 -8.36 -32.61
CA ASP A 521 4.72 -9.45 -32.48
C ASP A 521 4.97 -9.82 -31.01
N ASN A 522 4.93 -8.83 -30.10
CA ASN A 522 5.14 -9.03 -28.68
C ASN A 522 3.84 -9.31 -27.89
N ALA A 523 2.66 -9.37 -28.53
CA ALA A 523 1.38 -9.52 -27.84
C ALA A 523 1.34 -10.73 -26.88
N GLY A 524 1.97 -11.85 -27.26
CA GLY A 524 2.05 -13.06 -26.45
C GLY A 524 3.16 -13.06 -25.38
N ARG A 525 3.98 -12.01 -25.29
CA ARG A 525 5.12 -11.99 -24.35
C ARG A 525 4.69 -11.57 -22.95
N TYR A 526 5.48 -11.99 -21.97
CA TYR A 526 5.26 -11.66 -20.57
C TYR A 526 5.66 -10.21 -20.29
N PHE A 527 4.89 -9.56 -19.43
CA PHE A 527 5.04 -8.15 -19.07
C PHE A 527 4.67 -7.94 -17.61
N THR A 528 5.32 -6.98 -16.96
CA THR A 528 4.93 -6.48 -15.64
C THR A 528 4.68 -4.98 -15.74
N ASN A 529 3.64 -4.45 -15.08
CA ASN A 529 3.21 -3.07 -15.29
C ASN A 529 4.16 -1.98 -14.79
N ASP A 530 5.22 -2.33 -14.05
CA ASP A 530 6.36 -1.43 -13.83
C ASP A 530 7.11 -1.09 -15.13
N LEU A 531 6.80 -1.75 -16.24
CA LEU A 531 7.31 -1.46 -17.58
C LEU A 531 6.32 -0.62 -18.42
N ALA A 532 5.22 -0.14 -17.82
CA ALA A 532 4.22 0.67 -18.52
C ALA A 532 4.77 2.03 -18.96
N TYR A 533 5.70 2.61 -18.21
CA TYR A 533 6.43 3.81 -18.61
C TYR A 533 7.17 3.60 -19.94
N GLU A 534 7.90 2.48 -20.09
CA GLU A 534 8.61 2.15 -21.32
C GLU A 534 7.66 1.76 -22.46
N LEU A 535 6.52 1.13 -22.17
CA LEU A 535 5.46 0.92 -23.15
C LEU A 535 4.95 2.27 -23.69
N MET A 536 4.63 3.22 -22.82
CA MET A 536 4.13 4.53 -23.23
C MET A 536 5.19 5.35 -23.99
N CYS A 537 6.46 5.30 -23.58
CA CYS A 537 7.56 5.89 -24.36
C CYS A 537 7.64 5.29 -25.77
N GLY A 538 7.47 3.96 -25.88
CA GLY A 538 7.40 3.30 -27.17
C GLY A 538 6.17 3.69 -28.00
N VAL A 539 5.02 3.93 -27.36
CA VAL A 539 3.80 4.44 -28.03
C VAL A 539 4.01 5.88 -28.51
N PHE A 540 4.69 6.74 -27.75
CA PHE A 540 5.07 8.08 -28.20
C PHE A 540 6.16 8.08 -29.29
N ASP A 541 6.76 6.91 -29.57
CA ASP A 541 7.81 6.70 -30.56
C ASP A 541 8.98 7.68 -30.43
N ILE A 542 9.64 7.63 -29.27
CA ILE A 542 10.71 8.56 -28.89
C ILE A 542 12.07 7.89 -28.73
N SER A 543 13.11 8.71 -28.73
CA SER A 543 14.39 8.44 -28.07
C SER A 543 14.53 9.33 -26.83
N SER A 544 15.13 8.80 -25.77
CA SER A 544 15.42 9.55 -24.54
C SER A 544 16.57 8.91 -23.76
N ASP A 545 17.30 9.73 -23.01
CA ASP A 545 18.30 9.25 -22.04
C ASP A 545 17.67 8.50 -20.85
N LYS A 546 16.34 8.62 -20.69
CA LYS A 546 15.52 7.99 -19.65
C LYS A 546 14.60 6.90 -20.19
N PHE A 547 14.88 6.34 -21.37
CA PHE A 547 14.09 5.28 -21.99
C PHE A 547 14.97 4.11 -22.46
N ASP A 548 14.84 2.93 -21.85
CA ASP A 548 15.43 1.68 -22.35
C ASP A 548 14.43 0.95 -23.25
N GLU A 549 14.57 1.10 -24.57
CA GLU A 549 13.66 0.46 -25.54
C GLU A 549 13.54 -1.05 -25.36
N ARG A 550 14.57 -1.73 -24.84
CA ARG A 550 14.53 -3.19 -24.63
C ARG A 550 13.52 -3.61 -23.56
N ASN A 551 13.01 -2.66 -22.77
CA ASN A 551 11.95 -2.87 -21.78
C ASN A 551 10.54 -2.62 -22.36
N SER A 552 10.40 -2.13 -23.59
CA SER A 552 9.11 -1.76 -24.17
C SER A 552 8.52 -2.88 -25.04
N LEU A 553 7.25 -3.23 -24.81
CA LEU A 553 6.51 -4.12 -25.72
C LEU A 553 6.33 -3.51 -27.12
N ALA A 554 6.44 -2.19 -27.26
CA ALA A 554 6.46 -1.49 -28.54
C ALA A 554 7.86 -1.42 -29.17
N SER A 555 8.76 -2.35 -28.84
CA SER A 555 10.07 -2.48 -29.47
C SER A 555 10.32 -3.91 -29.94
N ASP A 556 10.92 -4.06 -31.13
CA ASP A 556 11.44 -5.32 -31.64
C ASP A 556 12.59 -5.88 -30.79
N ARG A 557 13.20 -5.05 -29.94
CA ARG A 557 14.28 -5.41 -29.01
C ARG A 557 13.79 -5.80 -27.62
N TYR A 558 12.49 -6.00 -27.42
CA TYR A 558 11.95 -6.39 -26.10
C TYR A 558 12.68 -7.61 -25.54
N LYS A 559 13.29 -7.49 -24.35
CA LYS A 559 14.24 -8.49 -23.83
C LYS A 559 13.63 -9.49 -22.86
N PHE A 560 12.54 -9.12 -22.17
CA PHE A 560 12.06 -9.92 -21.04
C PHE A 560 11.49 -11.27 -21.48
N THR A 561 11.86 -12.30 -20.73
CA THR A 561 11.25 -13.62 -20.75
C THR A 561 10.49 -13.85 -19.44
N ARG A 562 9.69 -14.91 -19.38
CA ARG A 562 8.95 -15.29 -18.17
C ARG A 562 9.87 -15.44 -16.94
N ASP A 563 11.06 -16.00 -17.12
CA ASP A 563 12.01 -16.28 -16.03
C ASP A 563 12.70 -15.03 -15.48
N MET A 564 12.71 -13.94 -16.26
CA MET A 564 13.35 -12.69 -15.85
C MET A 564 12.42 -11.80 -15.01
N LEU A 565 11.11 -11.98 -15.13
CA LEU A 565 10.13 -11.05 -14.58
C LEU A 565 9.74 -11.42 -13.14
N LEU A 566 9.49 -10.37 -12.36
CA LEU A 566 9.12 -10.45 -10.95
C LEU A 566 7.77 -9.78 -10.68
N THR A 567 7.12 -10.20 -9.60
CA THR A 567 5.94 -9.56 -9.01
C THR A 567 6.09 -9.52 -7.49
N TYR A 568 5.06 -9.01 -6.81
CA TYR A 568 5.01 -8.84 -5.37
C TYR A 568 6.25 -8.09 -4.84
N ASP A 569 6.45 -6.88 -5.36
CA ASP A 569 7.55 -5.99 -4.99
C ASP A 569 8.94 -6.62 -5.19
N GLY A 570 9.10 -7.40 -6.27
CA GLY A 570 10.38 -8.02 -6.65
C GLY A 570 10.70 -9.31 -5.91
N THR A 571 9.75 -9.90 -5.18
CA THR A 571 10.03 -11.05 -4.31
C THR A 571 9.55 -12.39 -4.88
N VAL A 572 8.64 -12.38 -5.86
CA VAL A 572 8.07 -13.59 -6.48
C VAL A 572 8.38 -13.58 -7.97
N ARG A 573 8.80 -14.71 -8.55
CA ARG A 573 9.09 -14.80 -9.99
C ARG A 573 7.84 -15.19 -10.75
N ILE A 574 7.62 -14.58 -11.92
CA ILE A 574 6.50 -14.94 -12.80
C ILE A 574 6.63 -16.38 -13.32
N ALA A 575 7.85 -16.93 -13.40
CA ALA A 575 8.08 -18.33 -13.71
C ALA A 575 7.46 -19.32 -12.72
N ASP A 576 7.20 -18.89 -11.48
CA ASP A 576 6.57 -19.74 -10.46
C ASP A 576 5.03 -19.80 -10.62
N ASP A 577 4.45 -19.06 -11.58
CA ASP A 577 3.02 -19.08 -11.89
C ASP A 577 2.61 -20.35 -12.66
N ASN A 578 2.38 -21.44 -11.95
CA ASN A 578 1.83 -22.66 -12.54
C ASN A 578 0.33 -22.44 -12.77
N THR A 579 -0.04 -22.04 -13.99
CA THR A 579 -1.38 -21.60 -14.43
C THR A 579 -2.50 -22.65 -14.33
N ASP A 580 -2.34 -23.70 -13.51
CA ASP A 580 -3.33 -24.75 -13.26
C ASP A 580 -4.13 -24.55 -11.95
N GLU A 581 -3.88 -23.49 -11.16
CA GLU A 581 -4.60 -23.29 -9.88
C GLU A 581 -6.09 -22.90 -10.02
N TRP A 582 -6.60 -22.67 -11.25
CA TRP A 582 -7.96 -22.13 -11.48
C TRP A 582 -8.72 -22.74 -12.68
N LYS A 583 -8.33 -23.92 -13.16
CA LYS A 583 -9.25 -24.80 -13.91
C LYS A 583 -9.97 -25.71 -12.94
#